data_AF-A0A9P7S2Z3-F1
#
_entry.id   AF-A0A9P7S2Z3-F1
#
_cell.length_a   1.000
_cell.length_b   1.000
_cell.length_c   1.000
_cell.angle_alpha   90.00
_cell.angle_beta   90.00
_cell.angle_gamma   90.00
#
_symmetry.space_group_name_H-M   'P 1'
#
loop_
_entity.id
_entity.type
_entity.pdbx_description
1 polymer ?
#
loop_
_entity_poly.entity_id
_entity_poly.type
_entity_poly.pdbx_seq_one_letter_code
_entity_poly.pdbx_strand_id
1 'polypeptide(L)'
;MPLPPTFVLIAAKHSIGAPIPFNNTDFINAFAQSFTSFAISLDPNVKVDPSNITPRWNLYNIHNTEMVFNKTDEDLPEVHPIESNEALLKRCRFWKSVGALTGQ
;
A
#
# COMPACT_ATOMS: atom_id res chain seq x y z
N MET A 1 12.33 -5.87 21.90
CA MET A 1 12.44 -5.88 20.43
C MET A 1 11.14 -5.30 19.89
N PRO A 2 11.10 -4.07 19.36
CA PRO A 2 9.88 -3.53 18.78
C PRO A 2 9.62 -4.27 17.47
N LEU A 3 8.39 -4.75 17.29
CA LEU A 3 7.94 -5.44 16.08
C LEU A 3 8.17 -4.52 14.86
N PRO A 4 8.62 -5.05 13.72
CA PRO A 4 8.67 -4.27 12.49
C PRO A 4 7.26 -3.76 12.17
N PRO A 5 7.12 -2.52 11.66
CA PRO A 5 5.83 -2.02 11.22
C PRO A 5 5.30 -2.99 10.16
N THR A 6 4.12 -3.56 10.41
CA THR A 6 3.44 -4.47 9.50
C THR A 6 3.24 -3.74 8.17
N PHE A 7 4.12 -3.99 7.20
CA PHE A 7 3.94 -3.53 5.85
C PHE A 7 2.80 -4.35 5.26
N VAL A 8 1.63 -3.72 5.06
CA VAL A 8 0.56 -4.33 4.28
C VAL A 8 1.01 -4.30 2.82
N LEU A 9 1.62 -5.39 2.36
CA LEU A 9 1.85 -5.60 0.94
C LEU A 9 0.48 -5.74 0.28
N ILE A 10 0.00 -4.66 -0.33
CA ILE A 10 -1.10 -4.76 -1.30
C ILE A 10 -0.54 -5.57 -2.47
N ALA A 11 -0.97 -6.82 -2.58
CA ALA A 11 -0.64 -7.66 -3.70
C ALA A 11 -1.28 -7.05 -4.96
N ALA A 12 -0.46 -6.40 -5.81
CA ALA A 12 -0.82 -6.26 -7.20
C ALA A 12 -0.94 -7.68 -7.76
N LYS A 13 -2.15 -8.11 -8.13
CA LYS A 13 -2.40 -9.42 -8.71
C LYS A 13 -1.83 -9.42 -10.14
N HIS A 14 -0.51 -9.50 -10.28
CA HIS A 14 0.17 -9.55 -11.56
C HIS A 14 0.59 -11.00 -11.85
N SER A 15 -0.07 -11.62 -12.82
CA SER A 15 0.32 -12.91 -13.39
C SER A 15 1.29 -12.68 -14.55
N ILE A 16 2.43 -13.38 -14.54
CA ILE A 16 3.42 -13.35 -15.63
C ILE A 16 2.72 -13.73 -16.95
N GLY A 17 2.75 -12.84 -17.96
CA GLY A 17 2.17 -13.06 -19.29
C GLY A 17 0.80 -12.41 -19.56
N ALA A 18 0.21 -11.68 -18.60
CA ALA A 18 -0.97 -10.86 -18.84
C ALA A 18 -0.60 -9.48 -19.45
N PRO A 19 -1.46 -8.86 -20.28
CA PRO A 19 -1.29 -7.47 -20.70
C PRO A 19 -1.06 -6.59 -19.47
N ILE A 20 -0.13 -5.63 -19.54
CA ILE A 20 0.14 -4.69 -18.45
C ILE A 20 -1.20 -4.06 -18.04
N PRO A 21 -1.75 -4.39 -16.86
CA PRO A 21 -3.01 -3.82 -16.44
C PRO A 21 -2.69 -2.38 -16.06
N PHE A 22 -3.12 -1.44 -16.90
CA PHE A 22 -2.92 0.01 -16.78
C PHE A 22 -1.49 0.49 -17.10
N ASN A 23 -1.26 0.85 -18.37
CA ASN A 23 0.01 1.43 -18.84
C ASN A 23 0.02 2.96 -18.69
N ASN A 24 0.13 3.43 -17.45
CA ASN A 24 0.28 4.84 -17.14
C ASN A 24 1.60 5.06 -16.38
N THR A 25 2.49 5.89 -16.95
CA THR A 25 3.84 6.11 -16.41
C THR A 25 3.80 6.67 -14.98
N ASP A 26 2.88 7.61 -14.69
CA ASP A 26 2.77 8.21 -13.37
C ASP A 26 2.32 7.20 -12.33
N PHE A 27 1.36 6.32 -12.69
CA PHE A 27 0.92 5.22 -11.84
C PHE A 27 2.05 4.23 -11.55
N ILE A 28 2.74 3.77 -12.60
CA ILE A 28 3.84 2.79 -12.48
C ILE A 28 4.96 3.36 -11.62
N ASN A 29 5.32 4.62 -11.83
CA ASN A 29 6.32 5.32 -11.03
C ASN A 29 5.88 5.50 -9.59
N ALA A 30 4.63 5.93 -9.35
CA ALA A 30 4.07 6.08 -8.00
C ALA A 30 4.16 4.77 -7.22
N PHE A 31 3.68 3.67 -7.81
CA PHE A 31 3.71 2.36 -7.18
C PHE A 31 5.14 1.87 -6.97
N ALA A 32 5.92 1.69 -8.02
CA ALA A 32 7.24 1.06 -7.94
C ALA A 32 8.24 1.87 -7.10
N GLN A 33 8.28 3.20 -7.30
CA GLN A 33 9.23 4.02 -6.56
C GLN A 33 8.88 4.15 -5.08
N SER A 34 7.61 3.99 -4.66
CA SER A 34 7.28 3.97 -3.23
C SER A 34 8.02 2.85 -2.49
N PHE A 35 8.09 1.66 -3.10
CA PHE A 35 8.86 0.53 -2.56
C PHE A 35 10.37 0.77 -2.65
N THR A 36 10.86 1.32 -3.77
CA THR A 36 12.29 1.63 -3.93
C THR A 36 12.75 2.67 -2.91
N SER A 37 12.02 3.78 -2.74
CA SER A 37 12.28 4.80 -1.73
C SER A 37 12.37 4.17 -0.35
N PHE A 38 11.39 3.34 0.03
CA PHE A 38 11.43 2.62 1.31
C PHE A 38 12.66 1.70 1.43
N ALA A 39 13.01 0.94 0.38
CA ALA A 39 14.15 0.03 0.41
C ALA A 39 15.49 0.75 0.63
N ILE A 40 15.64 1.99 0.12
CA ILE A 40 16.90 2.74 0.22
C ILE A 40 16.97 3.68 1.43
N SER A 41 15.84 4.20 1.92
CA SER A 41 15.80 5.25 2.96
C SER A 41 15.02 4.86 4.21
N LEU A 42 14.29 3.74 4.18
CA LEU A 42 13.29 3.35 5.18
C LEU A 42 12.10 4.33 5.31
N ASP A 43 11.96 5.28 4.38
CA ASP A 43 10.87 6.25 4.33
C ASP A 43 10.36 6.45 2.89
N PRO A 44 9.13 6.02 2.56
CA PRO A 44 8.58 6.18 1.21
C PRO A 44 8.42 7.66 0.78
N ASN A 45 8.47 8.60 1.73
CA ASN A 45 8.39 10.03 1.45
C ASN A 45 9.72 10.63 0.94
N VAL A 46 10.84 9.91 1.07
CA VAL A 46 12.13 10.30 0.48
C VAL A 46 12.13 9.87 -0.98
N LYS A 47 11.59 10.73 -1.85
CA LYS A 47 11.37 10.43 -3.27
C LYS A 47 12.68 10.27 -4.03
N VAL A 48 12.79 9.18 -4.82
CA VAL A 48 13.85 8.99 -5.82
C VAL A 48 13.69 9.99 -6.97
N ASP A 49 12.46 10.19 -7.43
CA ASP A 49 12.10 11.18 -8.45
C ASP A 49 11.21 12.27 -7.84
N PRO A 50 11.62 13.55 -7.87
CA PRO A 50 10.81 14.66 -7.37
C PRO A 50 9.45 14.81 -8.07
N SER A 51 9.32 14.32 -9.31
CA SER A 51 8.08 14.39 -10.10
C SER A 51 7.03 13.34 -9.71
N ASN A 52 7.40 12.39 -8.85
CA ASN A 52 6.52 11.31 -8.43
C ASN A 52 5.23 11.84 -7.78
N ILE A 53 4.07 11.37 -8.24
CA ILE A 53 2.75 11.85 -7.80
C ILE A 53 2.30 11.36 -6.42
N THR A 54 3.00 10.38 -5.82
CA THR A 54 2.59 9.79 -4.53
C THR A 54 2.55 10.88 -3.45
N PRO A 55 1.41 11.12 -2.80
CA PRO A 55 1.31 12.10 -1.74
C PRO A 55 2.06 11.64 -0.49
N ARG A 56 2.12 12.52 0.53
CA ARG A 56 2.74 12.16 1.80
C ARG A 56 2.03 10.95 2.42
N TRP A 57 2.80 9.92 2.75
CA TRP A 57 2.33 8.70 3.38
C TRP A 57 2.70 8.70 4.86
N ASN A 58 1.71 8.91 5.72
CA ASN A 58 1.90 8.82 7.17
C ASN A 58 2.13 7.37 7.60
N LEU A 59 2.81 7.20 8.74
CA LEU A 59 2.96 5.88 9.34
C LEU A 59 1.59 5.28 9.66
N TYR A 60 1.47 3.95 9.51
CA TYR A 60 0.21 3.25 9.74
C TYR A 60 -0.37 3.48 11.14
N ASN A 61 0.46 3.58 12.18
CA ASN A 61 -0.02 3.85 13.55
C ASN A 61 -0.69 5.23 13.71
N ILE A 62 -0.54 6.13 12.74
CA ILE A 62 -1.25 7.39 12.64
C ILE A 62 -2.52 7.11 11.82
N HIS A 63 -3.67 7.07 12.50
CA HIS A 63 -4.99 6.91 11.88
C HIS A 63 -5.19 5.65 11.02
N ASN A 64 -4.39 4.59 11.20
CA ASN A 64 -4.42 3.41 10.33
C ASN A 64 -4.27 3.81 8.85
N THR A 65 -3.32 4.72 8.56
CA THR A 65 -3.15 5.28 7.22
C THR A 65 -2.61 4.20 6.25
N GLU A 66 -3.33 4.00 5.16
CA GLU A 66 -2.96 3.17 4.01
C GLU A 66 -2.80 4.06 2.77
N MET A 67 -2.06 3.58 1.76
CA MET A 67 -1.96 4.25 0.46
C MET A 67 -2.71 3.43 -0.59
N VAL A 68 -3.63 4.07 -1.28
CA VAL A 68 -4.33 3.49 -2.44
C VAL A 68 -3.49 3.74 -3.68
N PHE A 69 -3.30 2.68 -4.47
CA PHE A 69 -2.83 2.76 -5.84
C PHE A 69 -3.90 2.14 -6.72
N ASN A 70 -4.72 2.98 -7.34
CA ASN A 70 -5.81 2.58 -8.21
C ASN A 70 -5.82 3.39 -9.51
N LYS A 71 -6.81 3.15 -10.37
CA LYS A 71 -7.17 4.01 -11.49
C LYS A 71 -8.64 4.43 -11.40
N THR A 72 -8.95 5.59 -11.94
CA THR A 72 -10.35 6.03 -12.08
C THR A 72 -11.04 5.34 -13.27
N ASP A 73 -12.35 5.52 -13.38
CA ASP A 73 -13.14 5.01 -14.50
C ASP A 73 -12.70 5.65 -15.84
N GLU A 74 -12.08 6.84 -15.80
CA GLU A 74 -11.48 7.52 -16.95
C GLU A 74 -10.05 7.06 -17.28
N ASP A 75 -9.56 5.97 -16.67
CA ASP A 75 -8.20 5.45 -16.87
C ASP A 75 -7.11 6.47 -16.47
N LEU A 76 -7.35 7.21 -15.39
CA LEU A 76 -6.37 8.12 -14.79
C LEU A 76 -5.82 7.55 -13.49
N PRO A 77 -4.56 7.86 -13.12
CA PRO A 77 -3.96 7.37 -11.88
C PRO A 77 -4.68 7.95 -10.67
N GLU A 78 -5.10 7.07 -9.75
CA GLU A 78 -5.71 7.44 -8.48
C GLU A 78 -4.79 6.99 -7.34
N VAL A 79 -4.01 7.93 -6.79
CA VAL A 79 -3.05 7.66 -5.72
C VAL A 79 -3.29 8.60 -4.55
N HIS A 80 -3.80 8.08 -3.44
CA HIS A 80 -4.15 8.89 -2.27
C HIS A 80 -4.15 8.09 -0.97
N PRO A 81 -3.93 8.74 0.18
CA PRO A 81 -4.00 8.08 1.47
C PRO A 81 -5.47 7.86 1.88
N ILE A 82 -5.73 6.74 2.54
CA ILE A 82 -7.01 6.45 3.19
C ILE A 82 -6.77 6.01 4.63
N GLU A 83 -7.81 6.05 5.45
CA GLU A 83 -7.81 5.39 6.75
C GLU A 83 -8.44 4.00 6.61
N SER A 84 -7.83 2.98 7.22
CA SER A 84 -8.39 1.62 7.23
C SER A 84 -9.82 1.63 7.76
N ASN A 85 -10.73 0.98 7.04
CA ASN A 85 -12.13 0.89 7.45
C ASN A 85 -12.29 0.19 8.82
N GLU A 86 -13.04 0.80 9.74
CA GLU A 86 -13.26 0.26 11.10
C GLU A 86 -13.89 -1.14 11.11
N ALA A 87 -14.79 -1.46 10.18
CA ALA A 87 -15.37 -2.80 10.10
C ALA A 87 -14.32 -3.84 9.66
N LEU A 88 -13.38 -3.48 8.78
CA LEU A 88 -12.25 -4.33 8.44
C LEU A 88 -11.36 -4.58 9.67
N LEU A 89 -11.00 -3.53 10.41
CA LEU A 89 -10.19 -3.65 11.62
C LEU A 89 -10.85 -4.53 12.69
N LYS A 90 -12.18 -4.45 12.84
CA LYS A 90 -12.96 -5.35 13.71
C LYS A 90 -12.82 -6.82 13.28
N ARG A 91 -12.91 -7.11 11.97
CA ARG A 91 -12.71 -8.46 11.45
C ARG A 91 -11.28 -8.95 11.66
N CYS A 92 -10.27 -8.11 11.44
CA CYS A 92 -8.87 -8.46 11.71
C CYS A 92 -8.65 -8.85 13.18
N ARG A 93 -9.23 -8.08 14.12
CA ARG A 93 -9.17 -8.40 15.55
C ARG A 93 -9.88 -9.71 15.88
N PHE A 94 -11.07 -9.93 15.31
CA PHE A 94 -11.82 -11.17 15.49
C PHE A 94 -11.03 -12.38 14.98
N TRP A 95 -10.52 -12.34 13.75
CA TRP A 95 -9.73 -13.42 13.16
C TRP A 95 -8.45 -13.70 13.96
N LYS A 96 -7.79 -12.65 14.46
CA LYS A 96 -6.65 -12.80 15.37
C LYS A 96 -7.03 -13.51 16.67
N SER A 97 -8.20 -13.24 17.25
CA SER A 97 -8.65 -13.88 18.50
C SER A 97 -8.96 -15.37 18.33
N VAL A 98 -9.54 -15.77 17.19
CA VAL A 98 -9.89 -17.18 16.95
C VAL A 98 -8.71 -18.00 16.43
N GLY A 99 -7.78 -17.37 15.70
CA GLY A 99 -6.57 -18.05 15.20
C GLY A 99 -5.70 -18.65 16.30
N ALA A 100 -5.69 -18.07 17.50
CA ALA A 100 -5.01 -18.65 18.66
C ALA A 100 -5.63 -19.96 19.16
N LEU A 101 -6.91 -20.20 18.86
CA LEU A 101 -7.69 -21.36 19.30
C LEU A 101 -7.84 -22.42 18.21
N THR A 102 -7.78 -22.02 16.94
CA THR A 102 -8.05 -22.88 15.78
C THR A 102 -6.81 -23.13 14.94
N GLY A 103 -5.61 -22.89 15.47
CA GLY A 103 -4.35 -22.98 14.73
C GLY A 103 -4.18 -24.32 14.01
N GLN A 104 -4.36 -24.29 12.69
CA GLN A 104 -3.79 -25.23 11.74
C GLN A 104 -2.40 -24.74 11.33
#